data_AF-A0A1W6L7K6-F1
#
_entry.id   AF-A0A1W6L7K6-F1
#
_cell.length_a   1.000
_cell.length_b   1.000
_cell.length_c   1.000
_cell.angle_alpha   90.00
_cell.angle_beta   90.00
_cell.angle_gamma   90.00
#
_symmetry.space_group_name_H-M   'P 1'
#
loop_
_entity.id
_entity.type
_entity.pdbx_description
1 polymer ?
#
loop_
_entity_poly.entity_id
_entity_poly.type
_entity_poly.pdbx_seq_one_letter_code
_entity_poly.pdbx_strand_id
1 'polypeptide(L)' 'MGISSASSQDPVWDMAWTWIQRQHATPTLDDQAARELAQWLDADPRHRAAYDQASRLWFVAGFVPPANPIDIPDAP' A
#
# COMPACT_ATOMS: atom_id res chain seq x y z
N MET A 1 -24.42 17.21 -14.78
CA MET A 1 -24.61 16.06 -13.88
C MET A 1 -23.36 15.98 -13.01
N GLY A 2 -23.48 16.29 -11.72
CA GLY A 2 -22.33 16.49 -10.83
C GLY A 2 -21.66 15.17 -10.46
N ILE A 3 -20.37 15.05 -10.75
CA ILE A 3 -19.49 14.06 -10.12
C ILE A 3 -19.09 14.53 -8.72
N SER A 4 -20.07 14.83 -7.87
CA SER A 4 -19.83 15.10 -6.46
C SER A 4 -19.96 13.81 -5.68
N SER A 5 -18.92 12.98 -5.76
CA SER A 5 -18.63 11.92 -4.79
C SER A 5 -17.12 11.67 -4.78
N ALA A 6 -16.31 12.68 -4.42
CA ALA A 6 -15.03 12.40 -3.79
C ALA A 6 -15.36 11.76 -2.43
N SER A 7 -15.73 10.49 -2.47
CA SER A 7 -16.14 9.68 -1.33
C SER A 7 -15.00 9.65 -0.35
N SER A 8 -15.14 10.42 0.74
CA SER A 8 -14.35 10.42 1.97
C SER A 8 -13.14 9.50 1.88
N GLN A 9 -12.06 9.99 1.28
CA GLN A 9 -10.80 9.24 1.22
C GLN A 9 -10.40 9.02 2.67
N ASP A 10 -10.61 7.80 3.15
CA ASP A 10 -10.51 7.50 4.56
C ASP A 10 -9.06 7.80 4.96
N PRO A 11 -8.82 8.82 5.82
CA PRO A 11 -7.46 9.28 6.10
C PRO A 11 -6.64 8.16 6.75
N VAL A 12 -7.31 7.19 7.36
CA VAL A 12 -6.69 5.98 7.89
C VAL A 12 -6.18 5.08 6.77
N TRP A 13 -6.95 4.92 5.70
CA TRP A 13 -6.56 4.12 4.53
C TRP A 13 -5.36 4.75 3.80
N ASP A 14 -5.39 6.06 3.58
CA ASP A 14 -4.31 6.79 2.93
C ASP A 14 -2.97 6.64 3.70
N MET A 15 -3.05 6.74 5.02
CA MET A 15 -1.90 6.56 5.91
C MET A 15 -1.40 5.11 5.95
N ALA A 16 -2.31 4.12 6.01
CA ALA A 16 -1.95 2.70 5.88
C ALA A 16 -1.23 2.42 4.56
N TRP A 17 -1.74 2.94 3.44
CA TRP A 17 -1.14 2.77 2.13
C TRP A 17 0.25 3.40 2.02
N THR A 18 0.44 4.58 2.64
CA THR A 18 1.75 5.23 2.74
C THR A 18 2.76 4.40 3.52
N TRP A 19 2.35 3.78 4.63
CA TRP A 19 3.21 2.89 5.41
C TRP A 19 3.67 1.66 4.61
N ILE A 20 2.74 1.01 3.90
CA ILE A 20 3.05 -0.16 3.06
C ILE A 20 4.02 0.20 1.93
N GLN A 21 3.76 1.30 1.21
CA GLN A 21 4.68 1.78 0.17
C GLN A 21 6.06 2.08 0.73
N ARG A 22 6.15 2.74 1.89
CA ARG A 22 7.43 3.06 2.54
C ARG A 22 8.20 1.80 2.94
N GLN A 23 7.53 0.81 3.51
CA GLN A 23 8.11 -0.46 3.93
C GLN A 23 8.65 -1.29 2.76
N HIS A 24 8.08 -1.14 1.56
CA HIS A 24 8.52 -1.83 0.35
C HIS A 24 9.43 -0.99 -0.56
N ALA A 25 9.42 0.34 -0.42
CA ALA A 25 10.31 1.24 -1.15
C ALA A 25 11.73 1.22 -0.59
N THR A 26 11.90 1.00 0.72
CA THR A 26 13.22 0.82 1.34
C THR A 26 13.47 -0.65 1.69
N PRO A 27 14.69 -1.17 1.53
CA PRO A 27 15.02 -2.55 1.88
C PRO A 27 14.92 -2.82 3.39
N THR A 28 15.00 -1.76 4.21
CA THR A 28 14.86 -1.81 5.66
C THR A 28 14.01 -0.63 6.11
N LEU A 29 13.01 -0.91 6.95
CA LEU A 29 12.28 0.13 7.68
C LEU A 29 13.12 0.52 8.89
N ASP A 30 13.44 1.81 9.06
CA ASP A 30 14.22 2.28 10.21
C ASP A 30 13.53 1.94 11.54
N ASP A 31 14.30 1.71 12.60
CA ASP A 31 13.79 1.47 13.96
C ASP A 31 12.85 2.58 14.47
N GLN A 32 13.03 3.81 14.00
CA GLN A 32 12.13 4.92 14.30
C GLN A 32 10.79 4.75 13.57
N ALA A 33 10.81 4.46 12.28
CA ALA A 33 9.62 4.26 11.47
C ALA A 33 8.81 3.04 11.94
N ALA A 34 9.48 1.96 12.37
CA ALA A 34 8.83 0.80 12.96
C ALA A 34 8.10 1.14 14.27
N ARG A 35 8.70 2.00 15.12
CA ARG A 35 8.07 2.47 16.36
C ARG A 35 6.87 3.38 16.08
N GLU A 36 6.99 4.30 15.12
CA GLU A 36 5.88 5.16 14.72
C GLU A 36 4.70 4.37 14.15
N LEU A 37 4.98 3.34 13.32
CA LEU A 37 3.96 2.44 12.81
C LEU A 37 3.27 1.68 13.95
N ALA A 38 4.03 1.11 14.90
CA ALA A 38 3.47 0.40 16.04
C ALA A 38 2.57 1.30 16.91
N GLN A 39 3.00 2.55 17.16
CA GLN A 39 2.19 3.54 17.89
C GLN A 39 0.92 3.90 17.13
N TRP A 40 1.01 4.07 15.81
CA TRP A 40 -0.15 4.39 14.97
C TRP A 40 -1.17 3.23 14.94
N LEU A 41 -0.70 1.98 14.88
CA LEU A 41 -1.56 0.79 14.92
C LEU A 41 -2.23 0.56 16.28
N ASP A 42 -1.56 0.93 17.37
CA ASP A 42 -2.10 0.83 18.74
C ASP A 42 -3.14 1.92 19.04
N ALA A 43 -3.00 3.09 18.40
CA ALA A 43 -3.86 4.25 18.65
C ALA A 43 -5.34 4.01 18.33
N ASP A 44 -5.67 3.22 17.30
CA ASP A 44 -7.07 2.93 16.95
C ASP A 44 -7.20 1.56 16.24
N PRO A 45 -8.19 0.73 16.60
CA PRO A 45 -8.42 -0.55 15.92
C PRO A 45 -8.73 -0.41 14.41
N ARG A 46 -9.24 0.74 13.96
CA ARG A 46 -9.49 1.04 12.53
C ARG A 46 -8.18 1.20 11.75
N HIS A 47 -7.14 1.76 12.38
CA HIS A 47 -5.80 1.85 11.79
C HIS A 47 -5.24 0.48 11.50
N ARG A 48 -5.39 -0.44 12.46
CA ARG A 48 -4.97 -1.83 12.31
C ARG A 48 -5.72 -2.56 11.20
N ALA A 49 -7.04 -2.38 11.10
CA ALA A 49 -7.85 -2.98 10.05
C ALA A 49 -7.46 -2.47 8.64
N ALA A 50 -7.24 -1.15 8.49
CA ALA A 50 -6.82 -0.57 7.22
C ALA A 50 -5.42 -1.04 6.79
N TYR A 51 -4.47 -1.13 7.74
CA TYR A 51 -3.12 -1.62 7.48
C TYR A 51 -3.11 -3.10 7.06
N ASP A 52 -3.89 -3.96 7.73
CA ASP A 52 -4.03 -5.37 7.35
C ASP A 52 -4.59 -5.51 5.93
N GLN A 53 -5.62 -4.74 5.61
CA GLN A 53 -6.23 -4.73 4.29
C GLN A 53 -5.27 -4.18 3.20
N ALA A 54 -4.48 -3.15 3.50
CA ALA A 54 -3.45 -2.62 2.62
C ALA A 54 -2.29 -3.62 2.41
N SER A 55 -1.84 -4.28 3.46
CA SER A 55 -0.82 -5.33 3.41
C SER A 55 -1.27 -6.52 2.57
N ARG A 56 -2.52 -6.94 2.73
CA ARG A 56 -3.11 -8.00 1.91
C ARG A 56 -3.19 -7.62 0.43
N LEU A 57 -3.56 -6.37 0.13
CA LEU A 57 -3.57 -5.86 -1.24
C LEU A 57 -2.16 -5.86 -1.85
N TRP A 58 -1.17 -5.41 -1.09
CA TRP A 58 0.23 -5.42 -1.53
C TRP A 58 0.79 -6.83 -1.74
N PHE A 59 0.43 -7.77 -0.86
CA PHE A 59 0.75 -9.18 -1.05
C PHE A 59 0.17 -9.66 -2.38
N VAL A 60 -1.13 -9.50 -2.62
CA VAL A 60 -1.75 -9.90 -3.90
C VAL A 60 -1.06 -9.23 -5.10
N ALA A 61 -0.72 -7.94 -5.00
CA ALA A 61 -0.01 -7.21 -6.05
C ALA A 61 1.41 -7.77 -6.33
N GLY A 62 2.14 -8.18 -5.29
CA GLY A 62 3.46 -8.83 -5.42
C GLY A 62 3.39 -10.23 -6.05
N PHE A 63 2.22 -10.86 -6.05
CA PHE A 63 1.96 -12.14 -6.74
C PHE A 63 1.44 -11.95 -8.17
N VAL A 64 1.34 -10.73 -8.66
CA VAL A 64 1.12 -10.48 -10.09
C VAL A 64 2.49 -10.45 -10.74
N PRO A 65 3.01 -11.57 -11.30
CA PRO A 65 4.12 -11.48 -12.24
C PRO A 65 3.71 -10.46 -13.32
N PRO A 66 4.62 -9.61 -13.81
CA PRO A 66 4.31 -8.76 -14.94
C PRO A 66 3.81 -9.68 -16.05
N ALA A 67 2.50 -9.64 -16.30
CA ALA A 67 1.90 -10.50 -17.29
C ALA A 67 2.45 -10.03 -18.63
N ASN A 68 3.33 -10.87 -19.16
CA ASN A 68 3.91 -10.87 -20.48
C ASN A 68 5.13 -9.94 -20.67
N PRO A 69 6.34 -10.48 -20.96
CA PRO A 69 7.26 -9.73 -21.81
C PRO A 69 6.46 -9.36 -23.06
N ILE A 70 6.38 -8.07 -23.38
CA ILE A 70 6.03 -7.66 -24.73
C ILE A 70 7.07 -8.37 -25.60
N ASP A 71 6.62 -9.41 -26.30
CA ASP A 71 7.29 -9.96 -27.46
C ASP A 71 7.55 -8.75 -28.35
N ILE A 72 8.75 -8.20 -28.25
CA ILE A 72 9.30 -7.34 -29.26
C ILE A 72 9.53 -8.31 -30.42
N PRO A 73 8.69 -8.31 -31.47
CA PRO A 73 9.00 -9.13 -32.62
C PRO A 73 10.36 -8.67 -33.12
N ASP A 74 11.33 -9.56 -32.97
CA ASP A 74 12.59 -9.45 -33.66
C ASP A 74 12.32 -9.42 -35.15
N ALA A 75 13.13 -8.57 -35.79
CA ALA A 75 13.45 -8.53 -37.20
C ALA A 75 12.59 -7.65 -38.12
N PRO A 76 13.19 -7.17 -39.23
CA PRO A 76 14.62 -7.20 -39.62
C PRO A 76 15.31 -5.83 -39.64
#